data_AF-A0A2E7LL93-F1
#
_entry.id   AF-A0A2E7LL93-F1
#
_cell.length_a   1.000
_cell.length_b   1.000
_cell.length_c   1.000
_cell.angle_alpha   90.00
_cell.angle_beta   90.00
_cell.angle_gamma   90.00
#
_symmetry.space_group_name_H-M   'P 1'
#
loop_
_entity.id
_entity.type
_entity.pdbx_description
1 polymer ?
#
loop_
_entity_poly.entity_id
_entity_poly.type
_entity_poly.pdbx_seq_one_letter_code
_entity_poly.pdbx_strand_id
1 'polypeptide(L)'
;MGEALAGQGVRFVYRNEIGGNSPRRERGSLDCLLVNTTGELKYFYEQASVVFIGKSLTAEGGQNPIEPAGLAKAIVVGPHMGNFAEITTKFLSQNAAIQVEDE
;
A
#
# COMPACT_ATOMS: atom_id res chain seq x y z
N MET A 1 10.86 3.35 -10.34
CA MET A 1 10.20 2.25 -9.59
C MET A 1 10.18 0.95 -10.37
N GLY A 2 9.52 0.86 -11.54
CA GLY A 2 9.51 -0.39 -12.31
C GLY A 2 10.90 -0.92 -12.67
N GLU A 3 11.84 -0.05 -13.07
CA GLU A 3 13.24 -0.47 -13.33
C GLU A 3 13.93 -1.01 -12.07
N ALA A 4 13.69 -0.40 -10.90
CA ALA A 4 14.25 -0.87 -9.63
C ALA A 4 13.69 -2.25 -9.25
N LEU A 5 12.37 -2.46 -9.44
CA LEU A 5 11.73 -3.76 -9.23
C LEU A 5 12.27 -4.82 -10.20
N ALA A 6 12.44 -4.47 -11.47
CA ALA A 6 13.03 -5.36 -12.48
C ALA A 6 14.47 -5.74 -12.12
N GLY A 7 15.28 -4.79 -11.64
CA GLY A 7 16.64 -5.04 -11.15
C GLY A 7 16.70 -6.00 -9.97
N GLN A 8 15.61 -6.13 -9.21
CA GLN A 8 15.46 -7.10 -8.11
C GLN A 8 14.79 -8.42 -8.54
N GLY A 9 14.51 -8.60 -9.84
CA GLY A 9 13.85 -9.80 -10.37
C GLY A 9 12.36 -9.91 -10.05
N VAL A 10 11.72 -8.83 -9.58
CA VAL A 10 10.28 -8.82 -9.28
C VAL A 10 9.50 -8.84 -10.59
N ARG A 11 8.57 -9.80 -10.75
CA ARG A 11 7.69 -9.86 -11.91
C ARG A 11 6.49 -8.97 -11.67
N PHE A 12 6.36 -7.88 -12.42
CA PHE A 12 5.28 -6.92 -12.23
C PHE A 12 4.60 -6.54 -13.55
N VAL A 13 3.46 -5.86 -13.42
CA VAL A 13 2.74 -5.22 -14.53
C VAL A 13 2.25 -3.85 -14.07
N TYR A 14 2.14 -2.90 -14.99
CA TYR A 14 1.54 -1.61 -14.68
C TYR A 14 0.01 -1.67 -14.79
N ARG A 15 -0.70 -1.00 -13.89
CA ARG A 15 -2.17 -0.94 -13.90
C ARG A 15 -2.73 -0.38 -15.21
N ASN A 16 -2.10 0.63 -15.80
CA ASN A 16 -2.53 1.24 -17.06
C ASN A 16 -2.36 0.33 -18.30
N GLU A 17 -1.58 -0.76 -18.20
CA GLU A 17 -1.41 -1.77 -19.25
C GLU A 17 -2.48 -2.88 -19.20
N ILE A 18 -3.28 -2.89 -18.13
CA ILE A 18 -4.38 -3.84 -17.94
C ILE A 18 -5.68 -3.22 -18.43
N GLY A 19 -6.24 -3.77 -19.50
CA GLY A 19 -7.54 -3.41 -20.08
C GLY A 19 -8.34 -4.65 -20.49
N GLY A 20 -9.49 -4.43 -21.13
CA GLY A 20 -10.42 -5.51 -21.48
C GLY A 20 -9.87 -6.58 -22.44
N ASN A 21 -8.82 -6.26 -23.20
CA ASN A 21 -8.17 -7.18 -24.14
C ASN A 21 -6.83 -7.73 -23.62
N SER A 22 -6.45 -7.42 -22.38
CA SER A 22 -5.19 -7.93 -21.83
C SER A 22 -5.26 -9.45 -21.68
N PRO A 23 -4.19 -10.18 -22.06
CA PRO A 23 -4.19 -11.63 -21.95
C PRO A 23 -4.37 -12.04 -20.49
N ARG A 24 -5.20 -13.07 -20.27
CA ARG A 24 -5.37 -13.63 -18.93
C ARG A 24 -4.04 -14.20 -18.47
N ARG A 25 -3.60 -13.80 -17.27
CA ARG A 25 -2.36 -14.26 -16.67
C ARG A 25 -2.63 -15.43 -15.74
N GLU A 26 -1.69 -16.36 -15.68
CA GLU A 26 -1.75 -17.48 -14.74
C GLU A 26 -1.61 -16.99 -13.30
N ARG A 27 -2.28 -17.64 -12.36
CA ARG A 27 -2.15 -17.33 -10.93
C ARG A 27 -0.71 -17.56 -10.49
N GLY A 28 -0.09 -16.58 -9.84
CA GLY A 28 1.31 -16.66 -9.38
C GLY A 28 2.35 -16.32 -10.45
N SER A 29 1.93 -15.92 -11.66
CA SER A 29 2.84 -15.43 -12.71
C SER A 29 3.40 -14.02 -12.44
N LEU A 30 2.78 -13.28 -11.52
CA LEU A 30 3.17 -11.94 -11.10
C LEU A 30 3.34 -11.88 -9.59
N ASP A 31 4.31 -11.09 -9.16
CA ASP A 31 4.61 -10.80 -7.76
C ASP A 31 4.01 -9.45 -7.34
N CYS A 32 3.88 -8.50 -8.28
CA CYS A 32 3.44 -7.13 -8.00
C CYS A 32 2.53 -6.55 -9.09
N LEU A 33 1.54 -5.77 -8.68
CA LEU A 33 0.80 -4.85 -9.54
C LEU A 33 1.25 -3.43 -9.20
N LEU A 34 1.87 -2.73 -10.15
CA LEU A 34 2.25 -1.34 -9.95
C LEU A 34 1.11 -0.42 -10.40
N VAL A 35 0.39 0.13 -9.42
CA VAL A 35 -0.72 1.06 -9.66
C VAL A 35 -0.17 2.44 -9.97
N ASN A 36 -0.04 2.76 -11.26
CA ASN A 36 0.45 4.02 -11.79
C ASN A 36 -0.69 4.93 -12.32
N THR A 37 -1.89 4.76 -11.76
CA THR A 37 -3.11 5.50 -12.09
C THR A 37 -3.66 6.19 -10.84
N THR A 38 -4.49 7.22 -11.02
CA THR A 38 -5.10 7.99 -9.93
C THR A 38 -6.60 7.71 -9.80
N GLY A 39 -7.16 7.92 -8.61
CA GLY A 39 -8.60 7.75 -8.34
C GLY A 39 -9.07 6.31 -8.13
N GLU A 40 -8.17 5.33 -8.21
CA GLU A 40 -8.52 3.90 -8.09
C GLU A 40 -8.08 3.27 -6.74
N LEU A 41 -7.39 4.02 -5.87
CA LEU A 41 -6.76 3.48 -4.65
C LEU A 41 -7.75 2.72 -3.74
N LYS A 42 -8.95 3.27 -3.57
CA LYS A 42 -10.03 2.64 -2.79
C LYS A 42 -10.33 1.20 -3.22
N TYR A 43 -10.38 0.94 -4.53
CA TYR A 43 -10.68 -0.39 -5.06
C TYR A 43 -9.60 -1.41 -4.71
N PHE A 44 -8.34 -0.96 -4.60
CA PHE A 44 -7.24 -1.82 -4.15
C PHE A 44 -7.31 -2.06 -2.65
N TYR A 45 -7.68 -1.06 -1.85
CA TYR A 45 -7.94 -1.29 -0.42
C TYR A 45 -9.02 -2.33 -0.20
N GLU A 46 -10.15 -2.28 -0.93
CA GLU A 46 -11.23 -3.26 -0.81
C GLU A 46 -10.74 -4.71 -0.97
N GLN A 47 -9.76 -4.95 -1.84
CA GLN A 47 -9.18 -6.29 -2.08
C GLN A 47 -7.98 -6.61 -1.18
N ALA A 48 -7.37 -5.61 -0.55
CA ALA A 48 -6.20 -5.81 0.30
C ALA A 48 -6.57 -6.57 1.58
N SER A 49 -5.69 -7.48 1.99
CA SER A 49 -5.74 -8.10 3.32
C SER A 49 -5.02 -7.25 4.38
N VAL A 50 -3.92 -6.62 3.98
CA VAL A 50 -3.08 -5.74 4.81
C VAL A 50 -2.69 -4.53 3.99
N VAL A 51 -2.62 -3.35 4.63
CA VAL A 51 -2.22 -2.10 4.01
C VAL A 51 -1.05 -1.50 4.75
N PHE A 52 0.07 -1.34 4.04
CA PHE A 52 1.21 -0.57 4.52
C PHE A 52 1.09 0.89 4.08
N ILE A 53 1.15 1.83 5.02
CA ILE A 53 0.99 3.26 4.72
C ILE A 53 2.31 3.83 4.20
N GLY A 54 2.30 4.32 2.96
CA GLY A 54 3.48 4.92 2.33
C GLY A 54 4.00 6.18 3.04
N LYS A 55 5.25 6.56 2.73
CA LYS A 55 6.01 7.66 3.35
C LYS A 55 6.24 7.53 4.87
N SER A 56 5.87 6.42 5.48
CA SER A 56 5.95 6.26 6.93
C SER A 56 7.28 5.66 7.44
N LEU A 57 8.09 5.03 6.56
CA LEU A 57 9.40 4.43 6.92
C LEU A 57 10.57 5.39 6.78
N THR A 58 10.72 6.00 5.59
CA THR A 58 11.95 6.68 5.19
C THR A 58 11.76 8.14 4.81
N ALA A 59 10.51 8.60 4.80
CA ALA A 59 10.14 9.97 4.49
C ALA A 59 9.41 10.59 5.68
N GLU A 60 9.16 11.89 5.60
CA GLU A 60 8.45 12.60 6.67
C GLU A 60 6.94 12.66 6.43
N GLY A 61 6.20 12.68 7.54
CA GLY A 61 4.78 13.00 7.60
C GLY A 61 3.82 11.83 7.34
N GLY A 62 4.18 10.81 6.58
CA GLY A 62 3.29 9.67 6.31
C GLY A 62 2.05 10.03 5.46
N GLN A 63 1.17 9.05 5.27
CA GLN A 63 -0.04 9.14 4.44
C GLN A 63 -1.29 8.74 5.22
N ASN A 64 -2.47 8.99 4.63
CA ASN A 64 -3.76 8.83 5.31
C ASN A 64 -4.06 7.36 5.69
N PRO A 65 -4.12 7.01 7.00
CA PRO A 65 -4.51 5.67 7.42
C PRO A 65 -6.03 5.50 7.57
N ILE A 66 -6.82 6.57 7.49
CA ILE A 66 -8.26 6.55 7.76
C ILE A 66 -9.03 5.81 6.67
N GLU A 67 -8.66 5.99 5.40
CA GLU A 67 -9.34 5.34 4.28
C GLU A 67 -9.29 3.80 4.36
N PRO A 68 -8.12 3.15 4.52
CA PRO A 68 -8.09 1.70 4.72
C PRO A 68 -8.73 1.27 6.05
N ALA A 69 -8.66 2.08 7.11
CA ALA A 69 -9.31 1.77 8.39
C ALA A 69 -10.84 1.70 8.26
N GLY A 70 -11.43 2.64 7.51
CA GLY A 70 -12.86 2.66 7.23
C GLY A 70 -13.34 1.43 6.44
N LEU A 71 -12.43 0.72 5.78
CA LEU A 71 -12.69 -0.55 5.08
C LEU A 71 -12.29 -1.78 5.91
N ALA A 72 -12.08 -1.61 7.22
CA ALA A 72 -11.67 -2.66 8.15
C ALA A 72 -10.39 -3.41 7.72
N LYS A 73 -9.44 -2.69 7.12
CA LYS A 73 -8.15 -3.25 6.70
C LYS A 73 -7.18 -3.27 7.85
N ALA A 74 -6.39 -4.35 7.94
CA ALA A 74 -5.26 -4.39 8.85
C ALA A 74 -4.21 -3.38 8.37
N ILE A 75 -3.80 -2.46 9.24
CA ILE A 75 -2.91 -1.35 8.90
C ILE A 75 -1.54 -1.55 9.53
N VAL A 76 -0.51 -1.34 8.71
CA VAL A 76 0.88 -1.23 9.15
C VAL A 76 1.42 0.15 8.78
N VAL A 77 2.12 0.78 9.72
CA VAL A 77 2.76 2.09 9.54
C VAL A 77 4.22 2.03 10.00
N GLY A 78 5.06 2.90 9.47
CA GLY A 78 6.40 3.17 9.99
C GLY A 78 6.40 4.26 11.09
N PRO A 79 7.59 4.62 11.60
CA PRO A 79 7.75 5.59 12.68
C PRO A 79 7.33 7.03 12.30
N HIS A 80 7.31 7.37 11.01
CA HIS A 80 7.11 8.75 10.54
C HIS A 80 5.68 9.04 10.09
N MET A 81 4.79 9.25 11.05
CA MET A 81 3.36 9.54 10.80
C MET A 81 2.94 10.98 11.16
N GLY A 82 3.86 11.95 11.07
CA GLY A 82 3.64 13.33 11.54
C GLY A 82 2.38 14.04 11.02
N ASN A 83 2.01 13.86 9.74
CA ASN A 83 0.79 14.46 9.15
C ASN A 83 -0.50 13.86 9.74
N PHE A 84 -0.39 12.66 10.33
CA PHE A 84 -1.49 11.86 10.85
C PHE A 84 -1.18 11.37 12.28
N ALA A 85 -0.41 12.15 13.06
CA ALA A 85 0.13 11.69 14.35
C ALA A 85 -0.98 11.38 15.36
N GLU A 86 -1.98 12.25 15.46
CA GLU A 86 -3.11 12.07 16.38
C GLU A 86 -3.89 10.79 16.06
N ILE A 87 -4.25 10.58 14.78
CA ILE A 87 -5.02 9.40 14.38
C ILE A 87 -4.20 8.13 14.53
N THR A 88 -2.91 8.17 14.20
CA THR A 88 -2.01 7.02 14.35
C THR A 88 -1.88 6.64 15.83
N THR A 89 -1.72 7.62 16.73
CA THR A 89 -1.68 7.39 18.19
C THR A 89 -2.96 6.71 18.69
N LYS A 90 -4.13 7.16 18.21
CA LYS A 90 -5.42 6.52 18.54
C LYS A 90 -5.50 5.09 18.00
N PHE A 91 -5.04 4.86 16.77
CA PHE A 91 -5.06 3.53 16.18
C PHE A 91 -4.16 2.56 16.94
N LEU A 92 -2.94 2.97 17.28
CA LEU A 92 -2.01 2.14 18.05
C LEU A 92 -2.56 1.82 19.44
N SER A 93 -3.11 2.80 20.16
CA SER A 93 -3.69 2.57 21.50
C SER A 93 -4.93 1.66 21.50
N GLN A 94 -5.58 1.50 20.35
CA GLN A 94 -6.76 0.63 20.17
C GLN A 94 -6.45 -0.67 19.43
N ASN A 95 -5.16 -0.98 19.16
CA ASN A 95 -4.74 -2.12 18.34
C ASN A 95 -5.35 -2.13 16.92
N ALA A 96 -5.69 -0.96 16.38
CA ALA A 96 -6.22 -0.80 15.03
C ALA A 96 -5.13 -0.65 13.96
N ALA A 97 -3.87 -0.45 14.37
CA ALA A 97 -2.70 -0.48 13.51
C ALA A 97 -1.51 -1.09 14.25
N ILE A 98 -0.51 -1.55 13.50
CA ILE A 98 0.81 -1.94 14.00
C ILE A 98 1.83 -0.95 13.46
N GLN A 99 2.72 -0.46 14.32
CA GLN A 99 3.86 0.36 13.92
C GLN A 99 5.12 -0.51 13.90
N VAL A 100 5.85 -0.50 12.78
CA VAL A 100 7.19 -1.09 12.72
C VAL A 100 8.23 -0.13 13.29
N GLU A 101 9.34 -0.67 13.78
CA GLU A 101 10.36 0.11 14.49
C GLU A 101 11.25 0.90 13.53
N ASP A 102 11.62 0.30 12.40
CA ASP A 102 12.60 0.81 11.44
C ASP A 102 12.29 0.42 9.97
N GLU A 103 13.21 0.78 9.07
CA GLU A 103 13.16 0.54 7.61
C GLU A 103 13.65 -0.85 7.18
#